data_AF-A0A1G0BZK2-F1
#
_entry.id   AF-A0A1G0BZK2-F1
#
_cell.length_a   1.000
_cell.length_b   1.000
_cell.length_c   1.000
_cell.angle_alpha   90.00
_cell.angle_beta   90.00
_cell.angle_gamma   90.00
#
_symmetry.space_group_name_H-M   'P 1'
#
loop_
_entity.id
_entity.type
_entity.pdbx_description
1 polymer ?
#
loop_
_entity_poly.entity_id
_entity_poly.type
_entity_poly.pdbx_seq_one_letter_code
_entity_poly.pdbx_strand_id
1 'polypeptide(L)'
;MSNPNVNWAAIDANPKFQALHRKKTFFLWGLMVFSVIYYFLLPIGAAYYQELFKTKVWGVINVGILFALSEFVVAWTIAYVYSKKANAEFDAMAQGIINDVNSGRI
;
A
#
# COMPACT_ATOMS: atom_id res chain seq x y z
N MET A 1 -19.47 20.86 0.01
CA MET A 1 -20.78 20.90 0.68
C MET A 1 -21.02 19.55 1.32
N SER A 2 -20.72 19.40 2.62
CA SER A 2 -21.08 18.20 3.38
C SER A 2 -22.58 18.24 3.65
N ASN A 3 -23.34 17.29 3.11
CA ASN A 3 -24.78 17.21 3.32
C ASN A 3 -25.03 16.85 4.81
N PRO A 4 -25.69 17.71 5.62
CA PRO A 4 -25.81 17.53 7.06
C PRO A 4 -26.67 16.32 7.48
N ASN A 5 -27.26 15.59 6.53
CA ASN A 5 -28.10 14.41 6.75
C ASN A 5 -27.52 13.10 6.18
N VAL A 6 -26.20 12.98 6.00
CA VAL A 6 -25.60 11.68 5.64
C VAL A 6 -25.60 10.76 6.85
N ASN A 7 -26.30 9.64 6.76
CA ASN A 7 -26.33 8.62 7.81
C ASN A 7 -25.06 7.74 7.73
N TRP A 8 -23.98 8.20 8.39
CA TRP A 8 -22.71 7.49 8.41
C TRP A 8 -22.80 6.08 9.02
N ALA A 9 -23.70 5.87 9.99
CA ALA A 9 -23.90 4.55 10.59
C ALA A 9 -24.53 3.56 9.60
N ALA A 10 -25.46 4.02 8.76
CA ALA A 10 -26.05 3.20 7.70
C ALA A 10 -25.04 2.86 6.60
N ILE A 11 -24.14 3.79 6.27
CA ILE A 11 -23.05 3.55 5.31
C ILE A 11 -22.05 2.53 5.87
N ASP A 12 -21.63 2.69 7.13
CA ASP A 12 -20.68 1.77 7.75
C ASP A 12 -21.26 0.36 7.91
N ALA A 13 -22.53 0.24 8.29
CA ALA A 13 -23.23 -1.04 8.36
C ALA A 13 -23.50 -1.68 6.98
N ASN A 14 -23.30 -0.94 5.88
CA ASN A 14 -23.62 -1.42 4.54
C ASN A 14 -22.67 -2.56 4.11
N PRO A 15 -23.18 -3.71 3.63
CA PRO A 15 -22.36 -4.82 3.18
C PRO A 15 -21.36 -4.47 2.05
N LYS A 16 -21.71 -3.54 1.16
CA LYS A 16 -20.81 -3.09 0.08
C LYS A 16 -19.63 -2.30 0.65
N PHE A 17 -19.88 -1.43 1.63
CA PHE A 17 -18.83 -0.68 2.31
C PHE A 17 -17.90 -1.62 3.09
N GLN A 18 -18.46 -2.56 3.85
CA GLN A 18 -17.68 -3.56 4.57
C GLN A 18 -16.83 -4.43 3.63
N ALA A 19 -17.35 -4.80 2.46
CA ALA A 19 -16.59 -5.54 1.45
C ALA A 19 -15.42 -4.70 0.87
N LEU A 20 -15.66 -3.42 0.55
CA LEU A 20 -14.62 -2.49 0.11
C LEU A 20 -13.55 -2.33 1.20
N HIS A 21 -13.97 -2.05 2.43
CA HIS A 21 -13.08 -1.84 3.56
C HIS A 21 -12.21 -3.07 3.80
N ARG A 22 -12.80 -4.28 3.88
CA ARG A 22 -12.04 -5.53 4.08
C ARG A 22 -11.02 -5.76 2.96
N LYS A 23 -11.41 -5.59 1.70
CA LYS A 23 -10.50 -5.78 0.55
C LYS A 23 -9.35 -4.78 0.58
N LYS A 24 -9.64 -3.50 0.77
CA LYS A 24 -8.64 -2.43 0.81
C LYS A 24 -7.67 -2.64 1.97
N THR A 25 -8.21 -2.92 3.16
CA THR A 25 -7.42 -3.17 4.37
C THR A 25 -6.50 -4.38 4.19
N PHE A 26 -6.99 -5.52 3.71
CA PHE A 26 -6.15 -6.70 3.49
C PHE A 26 -5.02 -6.42 2.48
N PHE A 27 -5.33 -5.73 1.38
CA PHE A 27 -4.33 -5.36 0.38
C PHE A 27 -3.26 -4.42 0.93
N LEU A 28 -3.68 -3.37 1.65
CA LEU A 28 -2.76 -2.39 2.24
C LEU A 28 -1.89 -3.03 3.33
N TRP A 29 -2.46 -3.88 4.18
CA TRP A 29 -1.68 -4.62 5.18
C TRP A 29 -0.66 -5.55 4.54
N GLY A 30 -1.01 -6.22 3.44
CA GLY A 30 -0.07 -7.05 2.68
C GLY A 30 1.12 -6.24 2.16
N LEU A 31 0.85 -5.09 1.53
CA LEU A 31 1.90 -4.17 1.08
C LEU A 31 2.73 -3.65 2.24
N MET A 32 2.09 -3.30 3.36
CA MET A 32 2.78 -2.80 4.55
C MET A 32 3.74 -3.84 5.12
N VAL A 33 3.29 -5.08 5.32
CA VAL A 33 4.13 -6.17 5.86
C VAL A 33 5.32 -6.43 4.94
N PHE A 34 5.09 -6.49 3.62
CA PHE A 34 6.17 -6.63 2.65
C PHE A 34 7.18 -5.49 2.75
N SER A 35 6.72 -4.24 2.76
CA SER A 35 7.60 -3.06 2.88
C SER A 35 8.38 -3.07 4.19
N VAL A 36 7.72 -3.35 5.31
CA VAL A 36 8.39 -3.39 6.62
C VAL A 36 9.51 -4.43 6.60
N ILE A 37 9.23 -5.65 6.13
CA ILE A 37 10.25 -6.69 6.04
C ILE A 37 11.40 -6.21 5.14
N TYR A 38 11.09 -5.79 3.92
CA TYR A 38 12.11 -5.48 2.91
C TYR A 38 13.02 -4.31 3.32
N TYR A 39 12.45 -3.21 3.81
CA TYR A 39 13.22 -2.00 4.16
C TYR A 39 13.99 -2.18 5.47
N PHE A 40 13.50 -3.01 6.40
CA PHE A 40 14.28 -3.34 7.61
C PHE A 40 15.42 -4.32 7.33
N LEU A 41 15.42 -5.04 6.20
CA LEU A 41 16.58 -5.85 5.80
C LEU A 41 17.83 -4.99 5.57
N LEU A 42 17.70 -3.71 5.19
CA LEU A 42 18.86 -2.82 5.03
C LEU A 42 19.61 -2.60 6.36
N PRO A 43 19.02 -2.04 7.43
CA PRO A 43 19.72 -1.86 8.70
C PRO A 43 20.10 -3.19 9.37
N ILE A 44 19.27 -4.23 9.25
CA ILE A 44 19.60 -5.57 9.78
C ILE A 44 20.82 -6.14 9.03
N GLY A 45 20.83 -6.06 7.70
CA GLY A 45 21.93 -6.48 6.87
C GLY A 45 23.21 -5.69 7.15
N ALA A 46 23.10 -4.37 7.30
CA ALA A 46 24.23 -3.51 7.63
C ALA A 46 24.80 -3.77 9.03
N ALA A 47 23.96 -4.12 10.01
CA ALA A 47 24.41 -4.39 11.38
C ALA A 47 25.03 -5.79 11.54
N TYR A 48 24.36 -6.82 11.00
CA TYR A 48 24.69 -8.23 11.26
C TYR A 48 25.45 -8.91 10.11
N TYR A 49 25.32 -8.42 8.87
CA TYR A 49 25.92 -9.01 7.66
C TYR A 49 26.91 -8.05 6.99
N GLN A 50 27.79 -7.46 7.79
CA GLN A 50 28.73 -6.43 7.34
C GLN A 50 29.65 -6.89 6.20
N GLU A 51 30.11 -8.14 6.21
CA GLU A 51 30.98 -8.69 5.16
C GLU A 51 30.27 -8.71 3.80
N LEU A 52 29.00 -9.14 3.77
CA LEU A 52 28.17 -9.09 2.58
C LEU A 52 27.98 -7.64 2.11
N PHE A 53 27.59 -6.74 3.00
CA PHE A 53 27.31 -5.35 2.65
C PHE A 53 28.55 -4.58 2.16
N LYS A 54 29.74 -4.96 2.63
CA LYS A 54 31.03 -4.40 2.18
C LYS A 54 31.58 -5.07 0.92
N THR A 55 31.01 -6.18 0.48
CA THR A 55 31.46 -6.90 -0.72
C THR A 55 31.33 -5.99 -1.93
N LYS A 56 32.47 -5.71 -2.57
CA LYS A 56 32.54 -4.84 -3.75
C LYS A 56 32.04 -5.60 -4.97
N VAL A 57 31.20 -4.94 -5.75
CA VAL A 57 30.69 -5.44 -7.03
C VAL A 57 31.47 -4.81 -8.17
N TRP A 58 31.60 -3.48 -8.16
CA TRP A 58 32.38 -2.76 -9.18
C TRP A 58 32.90 -1.43 -8.65
N GLY A 59 34.23 -1.23 -8.71
CA GLY A 59 34.87 -0.02 -8.22
C GLY A 59 34.54 0.25 -6.74
N VAL A 60 33.82 1.35 -6.49
CA VAL A 60 33.34 1.75 -5.15
C VAL A 60 31.95 1.23 -4.81
N ILE A 61 31.25 0.61 -5.76
CA ILE A 61 29.91 0.06 -5.57
C ILE A 61 30.01 -1.27 -4.83
N ASN A 62 29.33 -1.38 -3.70
CA ASN A 62 29.18 -2.60 -2.93
C ASN A 62 27.72 -3.07 -2.87
N VAL A 63 27.50 -4.26 -2.35
CA VAL A 63 26.16 -4.85 -2.21
C VAL A 63 25.23 -3.96 -1.39
N GLY A 64 25.73 -3.30 -0.34
CA GLY A 64 24.93 -2.40 0.49
C GLY A 64 24.37 -1.20 -0.30
N ILE A 65 25.19 -0.58 -1.15
CA ILE A 65 24.75 0.51 -2.05
C ILE A 65 23.71 -0.01 -3.03
N LEU A 66 23.92 -1.18 -3.63
CA LEU A 66 22.94 -1.77 -4.55
C LEU A 66 21.61 -2.06 -3.86
N PHE A 67 21.64 -2.58 -2.63
CA PHE A 67 20.43 -2.84 -1.86
C PHE A 67 19.69 -1.54 -1.52
N ALA A 68 20.41 -0.50 -1.08
CA ALA A 68 19.83 0.82 -0.85
C ALA A 68 19.19 1.40 -2.12
N LEU A 69 19.82 1.23 -3.29
CA LEU A 69 19.24 1.65 -4.57
C LEU A 69 17.99 0.84 -4.94
N SER A 70 17.97 -0.46 -4.63
CA SER A 70 16.79 -1.28 -4.89
C SER A 70 15.57 -0.87 -4.06
N GLU A 71 15.75 -0.27 -2.88
CA GLU A 71 14.62 0.28 -2.10
C GLU A 71 13.85 1.37 -2.85
N PHE A 72 14.51 2.18 -3.68
CA PHE A 72 13.82 3.16 -4.52
C PHE A 72 12.98 2.50 -5.60
N VAL A 73 13.54 1.47 -6.25
CA VAL A 73 12.83 0.69 -7.27
C VAL A 73 11.61 0.00 -6.68
N VAL A 74 11.75 -0.56 -5.48
CA VAL A 74 10.64 -1.17 -4.74
C VAL A 74 9.58 -0.12 -4.36
N ALA A 75 9.98 1.07 -3.89
CA ALA A 75 9.03 2.15 -3.55
C ALA A 75 8.15 2.52 -4.75
N TRP A 76 8.76 2.75 -5.91
CA TRP A 76 8.03 3.08 -7.14
C TRP A 76 7.16 1.93 -7.62
N THR A 77 7.65 0.69 -7.48
CA THR A 77 6.86 -0.51 -7.82
C THR A 77 5.62 -0.60 -6.96
N ILE A 78 5.74 -0.41 -5.64
CA ILE A 78 4.62 -0.42 -4.70
C ILE A 78 3.64 0.70 -5.04
N ALA A 79 4.12 1.91 -5.29
CA ALA A 79 3.28 3.04 -5.67
C ALA A 79 2.49 2.76 -6.96
N TYR A 80 3.15 2.21 -7.98
CA TYR A 80 2.52 1.83 -9.25
C TYR A 80 1.46 0.73 -9.06
N VAL A 81 1.82 -0.35 -8.37
CA VAL A 81 0.91 -1.48 -8.09
C VAL A 81 -0.30 -1.01 -7.29
N TYR A 82 -0.09 -0.20 -6.25
CA TYR A 82 -1.16 0.40 -5.47
C TYR A 82 -2.07 1.27 -6.33
N SER A 83 -1.51 2.19 -7.12
CA SER A 83 -2.29 3.10 -7.97
C SER A 83 -3.14 2.33 -8.98
N LYS A 84 -2.56 1.34 -9.66
CA LYS A 84 -3.29 0.49 -10.61
C LYS A 84 -4.45 -0.25 -9.93
N LYS A 85 -4.22 -0.82 -8.74
CA LYS A 85 -5.24 -1.56 -7.98
C LYS A 85 -6.35 -0.65 -7.45
N ALA A 86 -5.98 0.52 -6.93
CA ALA A 86 -6.92 1.51 -6.41
C ALA A 86 -7.86 2.00 -7.51
N ASN A 87 -7.30 2.47 -8.62
CA ASN A 87 -8.07 3.02 -9.74
C ASN A 87 -9.00 1.96 -10.37
N ALA A 88 -8.55 0.71 -10.48
CA ALA A 88 -9.32 -0.33 -11.14
C ALA A 88 -10.42 -0.95 -10.27
N GLU A 89 -10.24 -1.01 -8.95
CA GLU A 89 -11.16 -1.76 -8.07
C GLU A 89 -11.75 -0.90 -6.96
N PHE A 90 -10.91 -0.21 -6.17
CA PHE A 90 -11.37 0.50 -4.98
C PHE A 90 -12.21 1.73 -5.34
N ASP A 91 -11.79 2.48 -6.35
CA ASP A 91 -12.51 3.68 -6.80
C ASP A 91 -13.85 3.31 -7.44
N ALA A 92 -13.90 2.22 -8.22
CA ALA A 92 -15.15 1.71 -8.78
C ALA A 92 -16.14 1.28 -7.69
N MET A 93 -15.67 0.56 -6.66
CA MET A 93 -16.49 0.17 -5.51
C MET A 93 -16.97 1.39 -4.71
N ALA A 94 -16.10 2.36 -4.46
CA ALA A 94 -16.45 3.60 -3.76
C ALA A 94 -17.49 4.41 -4.53
N GLN A 95 -17.34 4.54 -5.85
CA GLN A 95 -18.30 5.24 -6.70
C GLN A 95 -19.68 4.57 -6.65
N GLY A 96 -19.74 3.24 -6.61
CA GLY A 96 -21.00 2.50 -6.44
C GLY A 96 -21.72 2.86 -5.14
N ILE A 97 -20.99 2.97 -4.02
CA ILE A 97 -21.55 3.35 -2.72
C ILE A 97 -22.02 4.82 -2.75
N ILE A 98 -21.22 5.72 -3.32
CA ILE A 98 -21.58 7.14 -3.47
C ILE A 98 -22.88 7.28 -4.28
N ASN A 99 -23.02 6.53 -5.36
CA ASN A 99 -24.23 6.54 -6.19
C ASN A 99 -25.46 6.04 -5.41
N ASP A 100 -25.31 5.00 -4.58
CA ASP A 100 -26.39 4.49 -3.75
C ASP A 100 -26.85 5.51 -2.69
N VAL A 101 -25.90 6.20 -2.04
CA VAL A 101 -26.19 7.30 -1.09
C VAL A 101 -26.90 8.46 -1.79
N ASN A 102 -26.41 8.88 -2.96
CA ASN A 102 -27.03 9.96 -3.74
C ASN A 102 -28.45 9.60 -4.23
N SER A 103 -28.73 8.30 -4.43
CA SER A 103 -30.04 7.81 -4.85
C SER A 103 -30.99 7.52 -3.67
N GLY A 104 -30.57 7.75 -2.42
CA GLY A 104 -31.35 7.48 -1.22
C GLY A 104 -31.57 5.97 -0.93
N ARG A 105 -30.74 5.10 -1.52
CA ARG A 105 -30.78 3.65 -1.28
C ARG A 105 -30.05 3.25 0.00
N ILE A 106 -29.24 4.17 0.54
CA ILE A 106 -28.46 4.09 1.79
C ILE A 106 -28.55 5.46 2.46
#